data_AF-Q7NFN3-F1
#
_entry.id   AF-Q7NFN3-F1
#
_cell.length_a   1.000
_cell.length_b   1.000
_cell.length_c   1.000
_cell.angle_alpha   90.00
_cell.angle_beta   90.00
_cell.angle_gamma   90.00
#
_symmetry.space_group_name_H-M   'P 1'
#
loop_
_entity.id
_entity.type
_entity.pdbx_description
1 polymer ?
#
loop_
_entity_poly.entity_id
_entity_poly.type
_entity_poly.pdbx_seq_one_letter_code
_entity_poly.pdbx_strand_id
1 'polypeptide(L)'
;MDLEFLSNNLLMNKHSHLPPEQALRDLIEAIRCAERYEPRLEVRLREICAWVSDLKPGEIVSKKYLLLFLTELVTDAQQWLLLKEAKVEIGQDFFNELLVELNPTERYWITVCFPAWFTERDPKFQRWKHKLKSNRFQPEDAQIIDKLCRAVEWQGGYTITRLLADLSMSTDLVACGSASRGLCVQCTRTGGQHLREKFIRWRQDLQEHWKIERGLLVSFLPMGQSWEHTVAHKVLNLCDELQNEDYKMEEIL
;
A
#
# COMPACT_ATOMS: atom_id res chain seq x y z
N MET A 1 12.69 -24.29 -10.07
CA MET A 1 12.01 -23.79 -8.86
C MET A 1 10.58 -24.29 -8.93
N ASP A 2 10.03 -24.89 -7.87
CA ASP A 2 8.71 -25.56 -7.91
C ASP A 2 7.58 -24.60 -7.50
N LEU A 3 6.37 -24.80 -8.03
CA LEU A 3 5.13 -24.06 -7.75
C LEU A 3 4.84 -23.98 -6.26
N GLU A 4 4.97 -25.12 -5.58
CA GLU A 4 4.68 -25.23 -4.15
C GLU A 4 5.68 -24.41 -3.33
N PHE A 5 6.94 -24.34 -3.76
CA PHE A 5 7.95 -23.51 -3.11
C PHE A 5 7.70 -22.01 -3.32
N LEU A 6 7.33 -21.59 -4.53
CA LEU A 6 7.04 -20.19 -4.83
C LEU A 6 5.73 -19.70 -4.20
N SER A 7 4.69 -20.51 -4.25
CA SER A 7 3.39 -20.22 -3.61
C SER A 7 3.55 -20.11 -2.08
N ASN A 8 4.29 -21.04 -1.46
CA ASN A 8 4.57 -20.98 -0.03
C ASN A 8 5.36 -19.71 0.35
N ASN A 9 6.28 -19.25 -0.48
CA ASN A 9 7.04 -18.01 -0.23
C ASN A 9 6.23 -16.73 -0.48
N LEU A 10 5.30 -16.73 -1.45
CA LEU A 10 4.36 -15.61 -1.68
C LEU A 10 3.37 -15.45 -0.51
N LEU A 11 3.02 -16.55 0.16
CA LEU A 11 2.04 -16.59 1.24
C LEU A 11 2.64 -16.42 2.66
N MET A 12 3.96 -16.48 2.81
CA MET A 12 4.63 -16.41 4.12
C MET A 12 4.93 -14.98 4.58
N ASN A 13 4.70 -14.75 5.88
CA ASN A 13 4.91 -13.53 6.67
C ASN A 13 3.99 -12.33 6.38
N LYS A 14 2.76 -12.39 6.93
CA LYS A 14 1.86 -11.23 6.98
C LYS A 14 1.84 -10.45 8.30
N HIS A 15 2.38 -10.96 9.42
CA HIS A 15 2.10 -10.34 10.73
C HIS A 15 3.22 -10.36 11.79
N SER A 16 4.48 -10.60 11.45
CA SER A 16 5.59 -10.49 12.40
C SER A 16 6.51 -9.32 12.04
N HIS A 17 6.77 -8.42 12.99
CA HIS A 17 7.80 -7.41 12.81
C HIS A 17 9.15 -8.12 12.64
N LEU A 18 9.83 -7.88 11.52
CA LEU A 18 11.19 -8.37 11.36
C LEU A 18 12.09 -7.69 12.39
N PRO A 19 13.04 -8.40 13.02
CA PRO A 19 14.11 -7.76 13.77
C PRO A 19 14.81 -6.71 12.87
N PRO A 20 15.24 -5.55 13.38
CA PRO A 20 15.84 -4.50 12.55
C PRO A 20 17.00 -4.98 11.68
N GLU A 21 17.87 -5.83 12.22
CA GLU A 21 18.97 -6.40 11.44
C GLU A 21 18.49 -7.30 10.31
N GLN A 22 17.40 -8.04 10.52
CA GLN A 22 16.78 -8.87 9.49
C GLN A 22 16.19 -7.99 8.38
N ALA A 23 15.44 -6.94 8.75
CA ALA A 23 14.87 -6.01 7.77
C ALA A 23 15.95 -5.33 6.91
N LEU A 24 17.11 -4.97 7.49
CA LEU A 24 18.23 -4.39 6.74
C LEU A 24 18.91 -5.41 5.82
N ARG A 25 19.13 -6.64 6.30
CA ARG A 25 19.68 -7.73 5.47
C ARG A 25 18.77 -8.02 4.29
N ASP A 26 17.48 -8.12 4.52
CA ASP A 26 16.50 -8.43 3.50
C ASP A 26 16.33 -7.28 2.50
N LEU A 27 16.48 -6.02 2.95
CA LEU A 27 16.55 -4.86 2.06
C LEU A 27 17.77 -4.93 1.13
N ILE A 28 18.94 -5.28 1.66
CA ILE A 28 20.17 -5.45 0.86
C ILE A 28 19.99 -6.58 -0.16
N GLU A 29 19.37 -7.69 0.23
CA GLU A 29 19.11 -8.81 -0.67
C GLU A 29 18.09 -8.45 -1.76
N ALA A 30 17.02 -7.73 -1.39
CA ALA A 30 16.05 -7.21 -2.36
C ALA A 30 16.71 -6.26 -3.37
N ILE A 31 17.66 -5.41 -2.95
CA ILE A 31 18.44 -4.56 -3.86
C ILE A 31 19.20 -5.41 -4.88
N ARG A 32 19.94 -6.43 -4.43
CA ARG A 32 20.71 -7.32 -5.32
C ARG A 32 19.83 -8.05 -6.32
N CYS A 33 18.69 -8.56 -5.87
CA CYS A 33 17.74 -9.23 -6.76
C CYS A 33 17.11 -8.24 -7.76
N ALA A 34 16.79 -7.02 -7.32
CA ALA A 34 16.25 -5.95 -8.17
C ALA A 34 17.23 -5.48 -9.25
N GLU A 35 18.56 -5.51 -9.01
CA GLU A 35 19.57 -5.20 -10.03
C GLU A 35 19.38 -6.05 -11.31
N ARG A 36 18.94 -7.30 -11.16
CA ARG A 36 18.72 -8.23 -12.28
C ARG A 36 17.35 -8.07 -12.94
N TYR A 37 16.29 -7.92 -12.14
CA TYR A 37 14.91 -8.08 -12.65
C TYR A 37 14.09 -6.78 -12.69
N GLU A 38 14.43 -5.75 -11.91
CA GLU A 38 13.70 -4.47 -11.87
C GLU A 38 14.60 -3.29 -11.44
N PRO A 39 15.38 -2.71 -12.38
CA PRO A 39 16.34 -1.63 -12.06
C PRO A 39 15.72 -0.37 -11.45
N ARG A 40 14.43 -0.07 -11.71
CA ARG A 40 13.76 1.08 -11.11
C ARG A 40 13.50 0.87 -9.62
N LEU A 41 13.09 -0.35 -9.25
CA LEU A 41 12.93 -0.74 -7.86
C LEU A 41 14.28 -0.72 -7.13
N GLU A 42 15.35 -1.20 -7.79
CA GLU A 42 16.71 -1.17 -7.26
C GLU A 42 17.14 0.24 -6.82
N VAL A 43 16.97 1.24 -7.69
CA VAL A 43 17.32 2.63 -7.40
C VAL A 43 16.55 3.13 -6.18
N ARG A 44 15.25 2.86 -6.12
CA ARG A 44 14.39 3.27 -4.99
C ARG A 44 14.79 2.59 -3.68
N LEU A 45 15.05 1.29 -3.71
CA LEU A 45 15.48 0.56 -2.51
C LEU A 45 16.84 1.06 -2.01
N ARG A 46 17.77 1.42 -2.91
CA ARG A 46 19.04 2.06 -2.53
C ARG A 46 18.84 3.43 -1.89
N GLU A 47 17.94 4.26 -2.44
CA GLU A 47 17.60 5.55 -1.84
C GLU A 47 17.10 5.37 -0.39
N ILE A 48 16.28 4.35 -0.13
CA ILE A 48 15.84 3.98 1.22
C ILE A 48 17.00 3.51 2.08
N CYS A 49 17.76 2.54 1.59
CA CYS A 49 18.88 1.95 2.32
C CYS A 49 19.88 3.02 2.76
N ALA A 50 20.23 3.96 1.89
CA ALA A 50 21.22 5.00 2.17
C ALA A 50 20.89 5.78 3.45
N TRP A 51 19.66 6.27 3.61
CA TRP A 51 19.32 7.07 4.79
C TRP A 51 18.96 6.26 6.03
N VAL A 52 18.60 4.99 5.87
CA VAL A 52 18.35 4.07 6.98
C VAL A 52 19.67 3.59 7.57
N SER A 53 20.68 3.31 6.73
CA SER A 53 22.03 2.94 7.16
C SER A 53 22.73 4.04 7.96
N ASP A 54 22.31 5.30 7.79
CA ASP A 54 22.79 6.42 8.63
C ASP A 54 22.27 6.38 10.08
N LEU A 55 21.26 5.55 10.38
CA LEU A 55 20.66 5.43 11.70
C LEU A 55 21.40 4.39 12.54
N LYS A 56 21.62 4.68 13.83
CA LYS A 56 22.18 3.68 14.74
C LYS A 56 21.18 2.53 14.95
N PRO A 57 21.62 1.28 15.16
CA PRO A 57 20.71 0.15 15.38
C PRO A 57 19.63 0.40 16.46
N GLY A 58 20.00 1.00 17.60
CA GLY A 58 19.06 1.36 18.66
C GLY A 58 18.05 2.46 18.28
N GLU A 59 18.37 3.31 17.31
CA GLU A 59 17.43 4.29 16.75
C GLU A 59 16.40 3.63 15.84
N ILE A 60 16.74 2.54 15.16
CA ILE A 60 15.78 1.79 14.34
C ILE A 60 14.82 1.02 15.24
N VAL A 61 15.34 0.33 16.27
CA VAL A 61 14.53 -0.41 17.26
C VAL A 61 13.49 0.48 17.93
N SER A 62 13.88 1.71 18.31
CA SER A 62 12.98 2.65 19.00
C SER A 62 11.94 3.31 18.09
N LYS A 63 12.06 3.18 16.75
CA LYS A 63 11.16 3.76 15.76
C LYS A 63 10.23 2.69 15.17
N LYS A 64 9.18 2.33 15.91
CA LYS A 64 8.20 1.30 15.51
C LYS A 64 7.68 1.47 14.08
N TYR A 65 7.34 2.71 13.68
CA TYR A 65 6.80 2.97 12.34
C TYR A 65 7.85 2.85 11.23
N LEU A 66 9.12 3.15 11.53
CA LEU A 66 10.21 2.88 10.59
C LEU A 66 10.38 1.37 10.40
N LEU A 67 10.33 0.58 11.47
CA LEU A 67 10.46 -0.85 11.38
C LEU A 67 9.28 -1.49 10.64
N LEU A 68 8.06 -1.03 10.90
CA LEU A 68 6.86 -1.44 10.16
C LEU A 68 7.01 -1.12 8.67
N PHE A 69 7.39 0.12 8.34
CA PHE A 69 7.64 0.54 6.95
C PHE A 69 8.67 -0.36 6.25
N LEU A 70 9.80 -0.63 6.89
CA LEU A 70 10.85 -1.48 6.30
C LEU A 70 10.38 -2.92 6.12
N THR A 71 9.61 -3.45 7.07
CA THR A 71 9.04 -4.79 6.98
C THR A 71 8.11 -4.89 5.77
N GLU A 72 7.15 -3.97 5.63
CA GLU A 72 6.21 -3.96 4.50
C GLU A 72 6.94 -3.75 3.16
N LEU A 73 7.86 -2.79 3.09
CA LEU A 73 8.62 -2.49 1.87
C LEU A 73 9.41 -3.70 1.39
N VAL A 74 10.10 -4.40 2.30
CA VAL A 74 10.88 -5.60 1.97
C VAL A 74 9.97 -6.72 1.51
N THR A 75 8.86 -6.98 2.22
CA THR A 75 7.90 -8.02 1.84
C THR A 75 7.34 -7.76 0.45
N ASP A 76 6.88 -6.53 0.18
CA ASP A 76 6.31 -6.17 -1.12
C ASP A 76 7.37 -6.23 -2.25
N ALA A 77 8.61 -5.80 -1.97
CA ALA A 77 9.72 -5.89 -2.91
C ALA A 77 10.06 -7.35 -3.25
N GLN A 78 10.16 -8.22 -2.24
CA GLN A 78 10.44 -9.65 -2.43
C GLN A 78 9.32 -10.32 -3.22
N GLN A 79 8.05 -10.07 -2.89
CA GLN A 79 6.91 -10.60 -3.64
C GLN A 79 6.95 -10.16 -5.11
N TRP A 80 7.21 -8.87 -5.38
CA TRP A 80 7.33 -8.37 -6.74
C TRP A 80 8.48 -9.02 -7.51
N LEU A 81 9.65 -9.14 -6.86
CA LEU A 81 10.84 -9.71 -7.49
C LEU A 81 10.68 -11.21 -7.76
N LEU A 82 10.03 -11.96 -6.87
CA LEU A 82 9.67 -13.36 -7.10
C LEU A 82 8.75 -13.50 -8.32
N LEU A 83 7.74 -12.64 -8.45
CA LEU A 83 6.88 -12.62 -9.63
C LEU A 83 7.66 -12.30 -10.91
N LYS A 84 8.56 -11.30 -10.86
CA LYS A 84 9.40 -10.91 -12.00
C LYS A 84 10.37 -12.01 -12.42
N GLU A 85 11.03 -12.63 -11.47
CA GLU A 85 11.90 -13.77 -11.69
C GLU A 85 11.13 -14.92 -12.32
N ALA A 86 9.97 -15.31 -11.75
CA ALA A 86 9.15 -16.38 -12.29
C ALA A 86 8.68 -16.08 -13.74
N LYS A 87 8.33 -14.83 -14.04
CA LYS A 87 7.99 -14.40 -15.40
C LYS A 87 9.16 -14.57 -16.37
N VAL A 88 10.38 -14.28 -15.94
CA VAL A 88 11.59 -14.36 -16.78
C VAL A 88 12.06 -15.80 -16.95
N GLU A 89 12.10 -16.57 -15.86
CA GLU A 89 12.71 -17.90 -15.81
C GLU A 89 11.75 -19.03 -16.23
N ILE A 90 10.44 -18.86 -16.01
CA ILE A 90 9.42 -19.89 -16.29
C ILE A 90 8.51 -19.45 -17.44
N GLY A 91 7.98 -18.22 -17.37
CA GLY A 91 7.19 -17.63 -18.46
C GLY A 91 5.97 -16.85 -18.00
N GLN A 92 5.29 -16.23 -18.97
CA GLN A 92 4.16 -15.34 -18.72
C GLN A 92 2.92 -16.08 -18.18
N ASP A 93 2.66 -17.31 -18.60
CA ASP A 93 1.50 -18.07 -18.16
C ASP A 93 1.60 -18.41 -16.67
N PHE A 94 2.78 -18.83 -16.22
CA PHE A 94 3.07 -19.08 -14.82
C PHE A 94 2.94 -17.84 -13.93
N PHE A 95 3.41 -16.70 -14.43
CA PHE A 95 3.21 -15.42 -13.75
C PHE A 95 1.72 -15.11 -13.57
N ASN A 96 0.91 -15.38 -14.59
CA ASN A 96 -0.55 -15.17 -14.50
C ASN A 96 -1.18 -16.13 -13.49
N GLU A 97 -0.74 -17.39 -13.42
CA GLU A 97 -1.18 -18.36 -12.41
C GLU A 97 -0.87 -17.88 -10.98
N LEU A 98 0.37 -17.41 -10.73
CA LEU A 98 0.74 -16.86 -9.42
C LEU A 98 -0.10 -15.63 -9.03
N LEU A 99 -0.48 -14.79 -10.00
CA LEU A 99 -1.36 -13.65 -9.73
C LEU A 99 -2.78 -14.08 -9.34
N VAL A 100 -3.26 -15.21 -9.86
CA VAL A 100 -4.60 -15.74 -9.54
C VAL A 100 -4.69 -16.15 -8.06
N GLU A 101 -3.60 -16.65 -7.48
CA GLU A 101 -3.52 -17.02 -6.06
C GLU A 101 -3.59 -15.82 -5.10
N LEU A 102 -3.26 -14.62 -5.57
CA LEU A 102 -3.40 -13.40 -4.78
C LEU A 102 -4.86 -12.97 -4.71
N ASN A 103 -5.27 -12.49 -3.52
CA ASN A 103 -6.57 -11.87 -3.39
C ASN A 103 -6.65 -10.57 -4.22
N PRO A 104 -7.85 -10.07 -4.55
CA PRO A 104 -7.99 -8.92 -5.45
C PRO A 104 -7.23 -7.67 -5.04
N THR A 105 -7.14 -7.34 -3.75
CA THR A 105 -6.42 -6.14 -3.28
C THR A 105 -4.92 -6.33 -3.28
N GLU A 106 -4.42 -7.52 -2.94
CA GLU A 106 -3.00 -7.89 -3.08
C GLU A 106 -2.55 -7.85 -4.53
N ARG A 107 -3.35 -8.41 -5.43
CA ARG A 107 -3.10 -8.37 -6.88
C ARG A 107 -3.05 -6.94 -7.38
N TYR A 108 -4.01 -6.10 -6.99
CA TYR A 108 -4.02 -4.69 -7.40
C TYR A 108 -2.81 -3.93 -6.82
N TRP A 109 -2.48 -4.16 -5.55
CA TRP A 109 -1.32 -3.56 -4.92
C TRP A 109 -0.04 -3.90 -5.66
N ILE A 110 0.23 -5.20 -5.87
CA ILE A 110 1.50 -5.65 -6.43
C ILE A 110 1.64 -5.36 -7.93
N THR A 111 0.54 -5.29 -8.68
CA THR A 111 0.58 -5.05 -10.14
C THR A 111 0.37 -3.59 -10.55
N VAL A 112 -0.23 -2.77 -9.68
CA VAL A 112 -0.57 -1.36 -10.00
C VAL A 112 0.11 -0.40 -9.04
N CYS A 113 -0.22 -0.44 -7.75
CA CYS A 113 0.22 0.60 -6.80
C CYS A 113 1.72 0.53 -6.50
N PHE A 114 2.24 -0.65 -6.16
CA PHE A 114 3.65 -0.82 -5.82
C PHE A 114 4.57 -0.50 -7.01
N PRO A 115 4.28 -0.96 -8.24
CA PRO A 115 5.03 -0.56 -9.43
C PRO A 115 4.98 0.93 -9.76
N ALA A 116 3.82 1.57 -9.58
CA ALA A 116 3.69 3.01 -9.73
C ALA A 116 4.62 3.76 -8.76
N TRP A 117 4.70 3.30 -7.50
CA TRP A 117 5.55 3.96 -6.50
C TRP A 117 7.03 4.01 -6.92
N PHE A 118 7.59 2.88 -7.38
CA PHE A 118 9.00 2.86 -7.73
C PHE A 118 9.31 3.35 -9.15
N THR A 119 8.30 3.42 -10.02
CA THR A 119 8.46 3.91 -11.40
C THR A 119 8.35 5.42 -11.49
N GLU A 120 7.45 6.02 -10.72
CA GLU A 120 7.14 7.43 -10.80
C GLU A 120 7.91 8.25 -9.74
N ARG A 121 7.86 9.57 -9.91
CA ARG A 121 8.48 10.49 -8.95
C ARG A 121 7.55 10.70 -7.75
N ASP A 122 8.01 10.32 -6.57
CA ASP A 122 7.36 10.66 -5.30
C ASP A 122 7.58 12.14 -4.90
N PRO A 123 6.57 13.03 -4.98
CA PRO A 123 6.71 14.41 -4.54
C PRO A 123 6.74 14.55 -3.00
N LYS A 124 6.25 13.55 -2.26
CA LYS A 124 6.14 13.55 -0.79
C LYS A 124 7.34 12.87 -0.12
N PHE A 125 8.26 12.25 -0.88
CA PHE A 125 9.42 11.50 -0.39
C PHE A 125 10.14 12.14 0.80
N GLN A 126 10.60 13.39 0.62
CA GLN A 126 11.37 14.08 1.67
C GLN A 126 10.53 14.32 2.92
N ARG A 127 9.23 14.60 2.76
CA ARG A 127 8.32 14.86 3.88
C ARG A 127 8.09 13.60 4.70
N TRP A 128 7.74 12.50 4.05
CA TRP A 128 7.45 11.27 4.79
C TRP A 128 8.72 10.59 5.31
N LYS A 129 9.87 10.73 4.64
CA LYS A 129 11.19 10.34 5.18
C LYS A 129 11.47 11.03 6.52
N HIS A 130 11.24 12.35 6.60
CA HIS A 130 11.35 13.07 7.87
C HIS A 130 10.36 12.58 8.93
N LYS A 131 9.11 12.29 8.53
CA LYS A 131 8.08 11.74 9.42
C LYS A 131 8.55 10.41 10.05
N LEU A 132 9.03 9.46 9.24
CA LEU A 132 9.61 8.19 9.70
C LEU A 132 10.82 8.39 10.61
N LYS A 133 11.77 9.26 10.22
CA LYS A 133 12.93 9.58 11.06
C LYS A 133 12.54 10.21 12.40
N SER A 134 11.43 10.95 12.48
CA SER A 134 10.99 11.59 13.71
C SER A 134 10.11 10.70 14.62
N ASN A 135 9.63 9.56 14.13
CA ASN A 135 8.66 8.69 14.80
C ASN A 135 7.36 9.39 15.24
N ARG A 136 6.97 10.47 14.55
CA ARG A 136 5.75 11.24 14.86
C ARG A 136 4.58 10.70 14.06
N PHE A 137 3.87 9.74 14.63
CA PHE A 137 2.64 9.15 14.08
C PHE A 137 1.55 9.16 15.14
N GLN A 138 0.29 9.32 14.71
CA GLN A 138 -0.89 9.31 15.56
C GLN A 138 -1.53 7.91 15.56
N PRO A 139 -1.59 7.20 16.70
CA PRO A 139 -2.17 5.85 16.77
C PRO A 139 -3.67 5.78 16.50
N GLU A 140 -4.40 6.89 16.69
CA GLU A 140 -5.87 6.94 16.62
C GLU A 140 -6.38 6.66 15.19
N ASP A 141 -5.67 7.15 14.18
CA ASP A 141 -6.05 6.96 12.78
C ASP A 141 -5.98 5.48 12.38
N ALA A 142 -4.97 4.75 12.84
CA ALA A 142 -4.80 3.33 12.52
C ALA A 142 -5.96 2.46 13.02
N GLN A 143 -6.46 2.72 14.25
CA GLN A 143 -7.59 1.97 14.80
C GLN A 143 -8.90 2.20 14.04
N ILE A 144 -9.07 3.43 13.53
CA ILE A 144 -10.23 3.80 12.72
C ILE A 144 -10.18 3.05 11.37
N ILE A 145 -9.03 3.05 10.71
CA ILE A 145 -8.83 2.32 9.45
C ILE A 145 -9.00 0.81 9.65
N ASP A 146 -8.45 0.23 10.72
CA ASP A 146 -8.61 -1.20 11.02
C ASP A 146 -10.08 -1.61 11.19
N LYS A 147 -10.89 -0.77 11.85
CA LYS A 147 -12.33 -1.02 11.99
C LYS A 147 -13.05 -0.96 10.64
N LEU A 148 -12.69 0.01 9.80
CA LEU A 148 -13.24 0.12 8.45
C LEU A 148 -12.87 -1.10 7.60
N CYS A 149 -11.61 -1.53 7.61
CA CYS A 149 -11.16 -2.71 6.87
C CYS A 149 -11.94 -3.96 7.26
N ARG A 150 -12.11 -4.21 8.56
CA ARG A 150 -12.94 -5.31 9.06
C ARG A 150 -14.39 -5.20 8.62
N ALA A 151 -14.96 -4.00 8.60
CA ALA A 151 -16.34 -3.80 8.16
C ALA A 151 -16.53 -4.01 6.65
N VAL A 152 -15.52 -3.67 5.83
CA VAL A 152 -15.49 -3.97 4.39
C VAL A 152 -15.39 -5.48 4.17
N GLU A 153 -14.47 -6.15 4.86
CA GLU A 153 -14.26 -7.60 4.76
C GLU A 153 -15.47 -8.39 5.26
N TRP A 154 -16.10 -7.94 6.36
CA TRP A 154 -17.35 -8.51 6.86
C TRP A 154 -18.49 -8.45 5.84
N GLN A 155 -18.47 -7.47 4.95
CA GLN A 155 -19.46 -7.30 3.88
C GLN A 155 -19.06 -8.02 2.57
N GLY A 156 -18.03 -8.86 2.60
CA GLY A 156 -17.58 -9.65 1.45
C GLY A 156 -16.57 -8.95 0.54
N GLY A 157 -16.02 -7.82 0.98
CA GLY A 157 -14.94 -7.13 0.31
C GLY A 157 -13.55 -7.69 0.62
N TYR A 158 -12.55 -7.15 -0.08
CA TYR A 158 -11.15 -7.31 0.26
C TYR A 158 -10.54 -5.95 0.58
N THR A 159 -9.64 -5.91 1.55
CA THR A 159 -8.86 -4.72 1.85
C THR A 159 -7.37 -5.02 1.93
N ILE A 160 -6.56 -3.99 1.74
CA ILE A 160 -5.14 -4.03 2.08
C ILE A 160 -4.71 -2.64 2.52
N THR A 161 -3.96 -2.58 3.62
CA THR A 161 -3.31 -1.36 4.09
C THR A 161 -1.81 -1.51 3.90
N ARG A 162 -1.18 -0.40 3.50
CA ARG A 162 0.26 -0.29 3.33
C ARG A 162 0.70 1.09 3.76
N LEU A 163 1.65 1.14 4.68
CA LEU A 163 2.22 2.39 5.16
C LEU A 163 2.87 3.16 4.01
N LEU A 164 3.42 2.47 3.00
CA LEU A 164 3.91 3.10 1.79
C LEU A 164 2.82 3.87 1.02
N ALA A 165 1.60 3.31 0.93
CA ALA A 165 0.47 3.95 0.27
C ALA A 165 0.01 5.20 1.04
N ASP A 166 -0.07 5.13 2.37
CA ASP A 166 -0.41 6.29 3.21
C ASP A 166 0.64 7.41 3.05
N LEU A 167 1.92 7.07 3.19
CA LEU A 167 3.00 8.04 3.15
C LEU A 167 3.17 8.72 1.79
N SER A 168 3.06 7.94 0.71
CA SER A 168 3.41 8.37 -0.65
C SER A 168 2.19 8.83 -1.45
N MET A 169 1.09 8.08 -1.37
CA MET A 169 -0.12 8.31 -2.14
C MET A 169 -1.25 8.96 -1.32
N SER A 170 -1.05 9.13 0.00
CA SER A 170 -2.12 9.56 0.92
C SER A 170 -3.36 8.68 0.80
N THR A 171 -3.14 7.38 0.64
CA THR A 171 -4.17 6.34 0.53
C THR A 171 -4.16 5.51 1.82
N ASP A 172 -5.26 5.53 2.56
CA ASP A 172 -5.36 4.84 3.85
C ASP A 172 -5.58 3.34 3.69
N LEU A 173 -6.34 2.94 2.66
CA LEU A 173 -6.48 1.55 2.25
C LEU A 173 -6.73 1.43 0.74
N VAL A 174 -6.48 0.23 0.20
CA VAL A 174 -7.02 -0.20 -1.08
C VAL A 174 -8.14 -1.18 -0.79
N ALA A 175 -9.28 -1.02 -1.47
CA ALA A 175 -10.43 -1.92 -1.36
C ALA A 175 -10.80 -2.52 -2.72
N CYS A 176 -11.39 -3.71 -2.70
CA CYS A 176 -12.04 -4.34 -3.83
C CYS A 176 -13.44 -4.83 -3.43
N GLY A 177 -14.42 -4.60 -4.29
CA GLY A 177 -15.76 -5.18 -4.22
C GLY A 177 -15.86 -6.48 -5.02
N SER A 178 -17.07 -6.82 -5.43
CA SER A 178 -17.37 -8.07 -6.14
C SER A 178 -16.72 -8.13 -7.53
N ALA A 179 -16.52 -6.97 -8.18
CA ALA A 179 -15.88 -6.89 -9.49
C ALA A 179 -14.36 -7.10 -9.45
N SER A 180 -13.76 -7.28 -8.26
CA SER A 180 -12.31 -7.45 -8.07
C SER A 180 -11.46 -6.31 -8.64
N ARG A 181 -12.03 -5.10 -8.75
CA ARG A 181 -11.34 -3.90 -9.23
C ARG A 181 -10.88 -3.05 -8.05
N GLY A 182 -9.57 -2.81 -7.96
CA GLY A 182 -8.98 -2.03 -6.87
C GLY A 182 -9.36 -0.56 -6.87
N LEU A 183 -9.62 -0.03 -5.69
CA LEU A 183 -9.97 1.36 -5.43
C LEU A 183 -9.07 1.90 -4.31
N CYS A 184 -8.31 2.95 -4.58
CA CYS A 184 -7.57 3.66 -3.54
C CYS A 184 -8.54 4.52 -2.74
N VAL A 185 -8.58 4.34 -1.42
CA VAL A 185 -9.48 5.07 -0.53
C VAL A 185 -8.66 5.95 0.40
N GLN A 186 -9.02 7.22 0.46
CA GLN A 186 -8.57 8.14 1.50
C GLN A 186 -9.75 8.49 2.41
N CYS A 187 -9.49 8.44 3.70
CA CYS A 187 -10.40 8.74 4.79
C CYS A 187 -10.07 10.10 5.39
N THR A 188 -11.09 10.87 5.77
CA THR A 188 -10.88 12.15 6.43
C THR A 188 -12.06 12.56 7.28
N ARG A 189 -11.84 13.57 8.13
CA ARG A 189 -12.88 14.18 8.98
C ARG A 189 -13.14 15.65 8.59
N THR A 190 -12.50 16.12 7.52
CA THR A 190 -12.67 17.47 7.00
C THR A 190 -13.93 17.53 6.15
N GLY A 191 -14.83 18.48 6.40
CA GLY A 191 -16.03 18.69 5.60
C GLY A 191 -15.97 19.92 4.70
N GLY A 192 -17.04 20.14 3.94
CA GLY A 192 -17.31 21.39 3.21
C GLY A 192 -16.22 21.79 2.21
N GLN A 193 -15.82 23.07 2.21
CA GLN A 193 -14.85 23.60 1.24
C GLN A 193 -13.46 22.93 1.36
N HIS A 194 -13.00 22.67 2.57
CA HIS A 194 -11.71 22.02 2.80
C HIS A 194 -11.66 20.60 2.25
N LEU A 195 -12.80 19.89 2.28
CA LEU A 195 -12.91 18.57 1.67
C LEU A 195 -12.73 18.63 0.15
N ARG A 196 -13.37 19.61 -0.51
CA ARG A 196 -13.25 19.80 -1.97
C ARG A 196 -11.81 20.14 -2.38
N GLU A 197 -11.17 21.05 -1.65
CA GLU A 197 -9.77 21.42 -1.88
C GLU A 197 -8.82 20.25 -1.66
N LYS A 198 -9.12 19.40 -0.67
CA LYS A 198 -8.37 18.16 -0.43
C LYS A 198 -8.57 17.17 -1.57
N PHE A 199 -9.81 16.95 -2.00
CA PHE A 199 -10.15 16.06 -3.10
C PHE A 199 -9.44 16.43 -4.40
N ILE A 200 -9.48 17.70 -4.79
CA ILE A 200 -8.83 18.17 -6.02
C ILE A 200 -7.32 17.88 -6.00
N ARG A 201 -6.65 18.23 -4.89
CA ARG A 201 -5.20 17.99 -4.73
C ARG A 201 -4.88 16.49 -4.70
N TRP A 202 -5.63 15.71 -3.94
CA TRP A 202 -5.38 14.28 -3.80
C TRP A 202 -5.62 13.53 -5.12
N ARG A 203 -6.70 13.85 -5.84
CA ARG A 203 -6.95 13.31 -7.18
C ARG A 203 -5.80 13.66 -8.13
N GLN A 204 -5.36 14.91 -8.12
CA GLN A 204 -4.24 15.34 -8.95
C GLN A 204 -2.96 14.56 -8.62
N ASP A 205 -2.65 14.37 -7.33
CA ASP A 205 -1.51 13.55 -6.91
C ASP A 205 -1.62 12.11 -7.45
N LEU A 206 -2.78 11.45 -7.31
CA LEU A 206 -3.00 10.09 -7.81
C LEU A 206 -2.83 9.98 -9.33
N GLN A 207 -3.37 10.94 -10.08
CA GLN A 207 -3.30 10.97 -11.54
C GLN A 207 -1.89 11.25 -12.05
N GLU A 208 -1.31 12.38 -11.62
CA GLU A 208 -0.10 12.93 -12.20
C GLU A 208 1.18 12.27 -11.68
N HIS A 209 1.16 11.76 -10.45
CA HIS A 209 2.34 11.20 -9.81
C HIS A 209 2.31 9.69 -9.68
N TRP A 210 1.14 9.06 -9.75
CA TRP A 210 1.02 7.63 -9.49
C TRP A 210 0.28 6.86 -10.58
N LYS A 211 -0.33 7.55 -11.56
CA LYS A 211 -1.14 6.94 -12.62
C LYS A 211 -2.20 5.98 -12.06
N ILE A 212 -2.70 6.28 -10.86
CA ILE A 212 -3.74 5.49 -10.21
C ILE A 212 -5.08 6.01 -10.72
N GLU A 213 -5.77 5.17 -11.47
CA GLU A 213 -6.96 5.55 -12.24
C GLU A 213 -8.25 5.68 -11.41
N ARG A 214 -8.25 5.18 -10.17
CA ARG A 214 -9.47 5.07 -9.36
C ARG A 214 -9.22 5.49 -7.92
N GLY A 215 -9.99 6.47 -7.45
CA GLY A 215 -9.85 6.99 -6.10
C GLY A 215 -11.16 7.42 -5.45
N LEU A 216 -11.31 7.13 -4.17
CA LEU A 216 -12.42 7.58 -3.33
C LEU A 216 -11.91 8.36 -2.12
N LEU A 217 -12.29 9.62 -1.99
CA LEU A 217 -12.11 10.39 -0.75
C LEU A 217 -13.40 10.35 0.06
N VAL A 218 -13.36 9.72 1.23
CA VAL A 218 -14.49 9.68 2.16
C VAL A 218 -14.23 10.61 3.33
N SER A 219 -15.08 11.61 3.49
CA SER A 219 -15.23 12.34 4.75
C SER A 219 -16.29 11.68 5.60
N PHE A 220 -15.99 11.40 6.87
CA PHE A 220 -16.96 10.88 7.81
C PHE A 220 -16.73 11.39 9.23
N LEU A 221 -17.80 11.37 10.02
CA LEU A 221 -17.74 11.59 11.46
C LEU A 221 -17.87 10.24 12.16
N PRO A 222 -16.85 9.78 12.92
CA PRO A 222 -16.94 8.56 13.71
C PRO A 222 -17.77 8.81 14.99
N MET A 223 -19.00 9.27 14.83
CA MET A 223 -19.95 9.59 15.90
C MET A 223 -21.18 8.69 15.72
N GLY A 224 -21.32 7.67 16.56
CA GLY A 224 -22.44 6.73 16.51
C GLY A 224 -22.01 5.26 16.52
N GLN A 225 -22.98 4.37 16.69
CA GLN A 225 -22.77 2.93 16.50
C GLN A 225 -22.70 2.63 14.99
N SER A 226 -21.76 1.78 14.58
CA SER A 226 -21.71 1.18 13.23
C SER A 226 -21.40 2.13 12.06
N TRP A 227 -20.74 3.27 12.29
CA TRP A 227 -20.30 4.16 11.20
C TRP A 227 -19.42 3.41 10.18
N GLU A 228 -18.62 2.47 10.66
CA GLU A 228 -17.72 1.63 9.86
C GLU A 228 -18.49 0.82 8.81
N HIS A 229 -19.70 0.37 9.13
CA HIS A 229 -20.53 -0.39 8.20
C HIS A 229 -21.11 0.49 7.09
N THR A 230 -21.55 1.71 7.42
CA THR A 230 -22.04 2.69 6.44
C THR A 230 -20.94 3.08 5.47
N VAL A 231 -19.75 3.40 5.98
CA VAL A 231 -18.60 3.73 5.14
C VAL A 231 -18.18 2.53 4.30
N ALA A 232 -18.12 1.33 4.88
CA ALA A 232 -17.76 0.10 4.16
C ALA A 232 -18.73 -0.21 3.01
N HIS A 233 -20.04 -0.12 3.23
CA HIS A 233 -21.04 -0.32 2.18
C HIS A 233 -20.85 0.67 1.03
N LYS A 234 -20.56 1.94 1.35
CA LYS A 234 -20.29 2.97 0.35
C LYS A 234 -19.01 2.68 -0.45
N VAL A 235 -17.95 2.29 0.24
CA VAL A 235 -16.68 1.89 -0.40
C VAL A 235 -16.93 0.74 -1.37
N LEU A 236 -17.64 -0.31 -0.95
CA LEU A 236 -17.90 -1.49 -1.78
C LEU A 236 -18.71 -1.17 -3.04
N ASN A 237 -19.79 -0.39 -2.92
CA ASN A 237 -20.58 0.00 -4.09
C ASN A 237 -19.72 0.79 -5.09
N LEU A 238 -18.89 1.72 -4.61
CA LEU A 238 -18.02 2.50 -5.47
C LEU A 238 -16.83 1.70 -6.05
N CYS A 239 -16.36 0.66 -5.36
CA CYS A 239 -15.40 -0.29 -5.92
C CYS A 239 -15.93 -0.98 -7.18
N ASP A 240 -17.23 -1.18 -7.31
CA ASP A 240 -17.83 -1.87 -8.45
C ASP A 240 -18.34 -0.87 -9.51
N GLU A 241 -18.87 0.28 -9.10
CA GLU A 241 -19.46 1.30 -9.98
C GLU A 241 -18.42 2.18 -10.71
N LEU A 242 -17.35 2.60 -10.03
CA LEU A 242 -16.42 3.59 -10.57
C LEU A 242 -15.70 3.04 -11.81
N GLN A 243 -15.74 3.77 -12.91
CA GLN A 243 -15.00 3.43 -14.11
C GLN A 243 -13.51 3.77 -13.95
N ASN A 244 -12.69 3.39 -14.92
CA ASN A 244 -11.30 3.84 -14.93
C ASN A 244 -11.26 5.36 -15.17
N GLU A 245 -10.25 6.01 -14.60
CA GLU A 245 -10.08 7.47 -14.56
C GLU A 245 -11.19 8.23 -13.82
N ASP A 246 -11.99 7.52 -13.02
CA ASP A 246 -13.05 8.10 -12.21
C ASP A 246 -12.64 8.24 -10.74
N TYR A 247 -12.98 9.39 -10.15
CA TYR A 247 -12.67 9.73 -8.77
C TYR A 247 -13.90 10.33 -8.12
N LYS A 248 -14.24 9.84 -6.92
CA LYS A 248 -15.36 10.37 -6.16
C LYS A 248 -14.95 10.87 -4.79
N MET A 249 -15.76 11.80 -4.31
CA MET A 249 -15.70 12.37 -2.99
C MET A 249 -17.06 12.16 -2.35
N GLU A 250 -17.07 11.61 -1.14
CA GLU A 250 -18.28 11.29 -0.40
C GLU A 250 -18.19 11.91 0.99
N GLU A 251 -19.30 12.51 1.43
CA GLU A 251 -19.42 13.11 2.76
C GLU A 251 -20.53 12.38 3.49
N ILE A 252 -20.15 11.60 4.51
CA ILE A 252 -21.04 10.76 5.31
C ILE A 252 -21.16 11.44 6.67
N LEU A 253 -22.21 12.25 6.80
CA LEU A 253 -22.52 13.05 8.00
C LEU A 253 -23.28 12.22 9.05
#